data_AF-A0A848Z9G4-F1
#
_entry.id   AF-A0A848Z9G4-F1
#
_cell.length_a   1.000
_cell.length_b   1.000
_cell.length_c   1.000
_cell.angle_alpha   90.00
_cell.angle_beta   90.00
_cell.angle_gamma   90.00
#
_symmetry.space_group_name_H-M   'P 1'
#
loop_
_entity.id
_entity.type
_entity.pdbx_description
1 polymer ?
#
loop_
_entity_poly.entity_id
_entity_poly.type
_entity_poly.pdbx_seq_one_letter_code
_entity_poly.pdbx_strand_id
1 'polypeptide(L)' 'MPFVRVTSFPQTKEAKAEIAKGISEVVSKVTEIPKEYIWVVFEPMPQDSWAAGGELISEKE' A
#
# COMPACT_ATOMS: atom_id res chain seq x y z
N MET A 1 -15.03 9.18 -4.90
CA MET A 1 -14.04 9.23 -3.80
C MET A 1 -13.35 7.86 -3.72
N PRO A 2 -12.29 7.64 -4.50
CA PRO A 2 -11.54 6.39 -4.48
C PRO A 2 -10.76 6.24 -3.17
N PHE A 3 -10.81 5.04 -2.61
CA PHE A 3 -10.03 4.66 -1.44
C PHE A 3 -9.15 3.47 -1.79
N VAL A 4 -7.84 3.62 -1.60
CA VAL A 4 -6.85 2.59 -1.87
C VAL A 4 -6.18 2.21 -0.56
N ARG A 5 -6.26 0.92 -0.22
CA ARG A 5 -5.54 0.35 0.92
C ARG A 5 -4.31 -0.38 0.39
N VAL A 6 -3.15 -0.05 0.94
CA VAL A 6 -1.89 -0.71 0.65
C VAL A 6 -1.53 -1.58 1.84
N THR A 7 -1.62 -2.90 1.65
CA THR A 7 -1.17 -3.90 2.62
C THR A 7 0.13 -4.52 2.11
N SER A 8 1.20 -4.32 2.87
CA SER A 8 2.56 -4.74 2.54
C SER A 8 3.37 -4.93 3.83
N PHE A 9 4.61 -5.40 3.74
CA PHE A 9 5.53 -5.33 4.88
C PHE A 9 5.86 -3.86 5.25
N PRO A 10 6.35 -3.61 6.47
CA PRO A 10 6.74 -2.26 6.88
C PRO A 10 7.75 -1.62 5.92
N GLN A 11 7.50 -0.35 5.58
CA GLN A 11 8.32 0.45 4.67
C GLN A 11 8.72 1.77 5.32
N THR A 12 9.79 2.39 4.81
CA THR A 12 10.22 3.74 5.21
C THR A 12 9.16 4.79 4.88
N LYS A 13 9.26 5.96 5.50
CA LYS A 13 8.34 7.08 5.23
C LYS A 13 8.46 7.55 3.78
N GLU A 14 9.69 7.59 3.27
CA GLU A 14 10.04 8.03 1.93
C GLU A 14 9.41 7.11 0.87
N ALA A 15 9.54 5.79 1.05
CA ALA A 15 8.92 4.82 0.15
C ALA A 15 7.38 4.95 0.13
N LYS A 16 6.75 5.10 1.30
CA LYS A 16 5.29 5.31 1.39
C LYS A 16 4.86 6.61 0.70
N ALA A 17 5.65 7.68 0.79
CA ALA A 17 5.35 8.95 0.12
C ALA A 17 5.40 8.81 -1.41
N GLU A 18 6.40 8.10 -1.94
CA GLU A 18 6.53 7.84 -3.38
C GLU A 18 5.39 6.94 -3.90
N ILE A 19 5.06 5.88 -3.15
CA ILE A 19 3.94 4.98 -3.48
C ILE A 19 2.61 5.74 -3.49
N ALA A 20 2.34 6.56 -2.48
CA ALA A 20 1.11 7.35 -2.40
C ALA A 20 0.98 8.29 -3.60
N LYS A 21 2.07 8.96 -3.99
CA LYS A 21 2.11 9.83 -5.16
C LYS A 21 1.78 9.06 -6.43
N GLY A 22 2.45 7.93 -6.67
CA GLY A 22 2.25 7.11 -7.86
C GLY A 22 0.82 6.55 -7.98
N ILE A 23 0.27 6.02 -6.88
CA ILE A 23 -1.10 5.51 -6.84
C ILE A 23 -2.10 6.62 -7.18
N SER A 24 -2.01 7.77 -6.48
CA SER A 24 -2.93 8.88 -6.71
C SER A 24 -2.84 9.44 -8.13
N GLU A 25 -1.65 9.47 -8.73
CA GLU A 25 -1.44 9.86 -10.12
C GLU A 25 -2.14 8.93 -11.12
N VAL A 26 -1.96 7.63 -10.97
CA VAL A 26 -2.58 6.64 -11.86
C VAL A 26 -4.10 6.66 -11.74
N VAL A 27 -4.61 6.66 -10.51
CA VAL A 27 -6.06 6.68 -10.27
C VAL A 27 -6.68 7.95 -10.82
N SER A 28 -6.09 9.12 -10.56
CA SER A 28 -6.59 10.40 -11.10
C SER A 28 -6.57 10.42 -12.62
N LYS A 29 -5.50 9.94 -13.25
CA LYS A 29 -5.37 9.88 -14.71
C LYS A 29 -6.45 9.02 -15.37
N VAL A 30 -6.79 7.87 -14.79
CA VAL A 30 -7.74 6.91 -15.39
C VAL A 30 -9.19 7.26 -15.09
N THR A 31 -9.45 7.82 -13.90
CA THR A 31 -10.82 8.08 -13.43
C THR A 31 -11.26 9.53 -13.60
N GLU A 32 -10.34 10.43 -13.97
CA GLU A 32 -10.53 11.89 -14.03
C GLU A 32 -10.90 12.54 -12.69
N ILE A 33 -10.84 11.79 -11.59
CA ILE A 33 -11.10 12.29 -10.24
C ILE A 33 -9.89 13.10 -9.76
N PRO A 34 -10.07 14.32 -9.23
CA PRO A 34 -8.98 15.12 -8.68
C PRO A 34 -8.26 14.40 -7.52
N LYS A 35 -6.94 14.60 -7.42
CA LYS A 35 -6.07 13.88 -6.47
C LYS A 35 -6.48 14.08 -5.01
N GLU A 36 -7.09 15.22 -4.69
CA GLU A 36 -7.52 15.60 -3.36
C GLU A 36 -8.65 14.68 -2.83
N TYR A 37 -9.37 14.01 -3.74
CA TYR A 37 -10.44 13.07 -3.42
C TYR A 37 -10.00 11.59 -3.45
N ILE A 38 -8.70 11.32 -3.65
CA ILE A 38 -8.13 9.97 -3.69
C ILE A 38 -7.35 9.72 -2.41
N TRP A 39 -7.79 8.74 -1.64
CA TRP A 39 -7.22 8.46 -0.33
C TRP A 39 -6.40 7.18 -0.38
N VAL A 40 -5.14 7.25 0.05
CA VAL A 40 -4.22 6.11 0.13
C VAL A 40 -3.89 5.86 1.59
N VAL A 41 -4.23 4.67 2.08
CA VAL A 41 -3.98 4.26 3.47
C VAL A 41 -3.03 3.08 3.47
N PHE A 42 -1.96 3.19 4.26
CA PHE A 42 -0.98 2.12 4.46
C PHE A 42 -1.31 1.35 5.73
N GLU A 43 -1.47 0.04 5.59
CA GLU A 43 -1.74 -0.89 6.68
C GLU A 43 -0.66 -1.98 6.65
N PRO A 44 0.58 -1.64 7.09
CA PRO A 44 1.69 -2.57 7.01
C PRO A 44 1.51 -3.72 8.01
N MET A 45 1.78 -4.94 7.56
CA MET A 45 1.71 -6.15 8.37
C MET A 45 3.13 -6.67 8.63
N PRO A 46 3.52 -6.94 9.89
CA PRO A 46 4.81 -7.56 10.17
C PRO A 46 4.88 -9.00 9.60
N GLN A 47 6.11 -9.51 9.41
CA GLN A 47 6.34 -10.81 8.77
C GLN A 47 5.78 -12.00 9.57
N ASP A 48 5.68 -11.86 10.89
CA ASP A 48 5.06 -12.81 11.81
C ASP A 48 3.52 -12.81 11.75
N SER A 49 2.94 -11.86 11.03
CA SER A 49 1.49 -11.68 10.85
C SER A 49 1.06 -11.94 9.40
N TRP A 50 1.94 -12.51 8.57
CA TRP A 50 1.68 -12.84 7.18
C TRP A 50 2.10 -14.29 6.92
N ALA A 51 1.21 -15.12 6.38
CA ALA A 51 1.51 -16.49 5.97
C ALA A 51 1.40 -16.68 4.46
N ALA A 52 2.24 -17.55 3.89
CA ALA A 52 2.11 -17.98 2.49
C ALA A 52 2.44 -19.48 2.37
N GLY A 53 1.49 -20.25 1.86
CA GLY A 53 1.64 -21.71 1.75
C GLY A 53 1.49 -22.45 3.08
N GLY A 54 0.89 -21.83 4.10
CA GLY A 54 0.69 -22.42 5.42
C GLY A 54 1.80 -22.10 6.44
N GLU A 55 2.86 -21.42 6.02
CA GLU A 55 3.99 -21.02 6.86
C GLU A 55 4.02 -19.51 7.04
N LEU A 56 4.40 -19.03 8.23
CA LEU A 56 4.62 -17.60 8.43
C LEU A 56 5.82 -17.15 7.62
N ILE A 57 5.74 -15.95 7.05
CA ILE A 57 6.84 -15.39 6.27
C ILE A 57 8.08 -15.18 7.17
N SER A 58 7.89 -14.92 8.46
CA SER A 58 8.97 -14.85 9.45
C SER A 58 9.74 -16.16 9.63
N GLU A 59 9.18 -17.31 9.25
CA GLU A 59 9.82 -18.63 9.40
C GLU A 59 10.66 -19.02 8.17
N LYS A 60 10.56 -18.25 7.07
CA LYS A 60 11.34 -18.43 5.85
C LYS A 60 12.61 -17.57 5.93
N GLU A 61 13.63 -18.06 6.63
CA GLU A 61 15.01 -17.53 6.56
C GLU A 61 15.69 -17.83 5.20
#